data_AF-A0A381QTQ4-F1
#
_entry.id   AF-A0A381QTQ4-F1
#
_cell.length_a   1.000
_cell.length_b   1.000
_cell.length_c   1.000
_cell.angle_alpha   90.00
_cell.angle_beta   90.00
_cell.angle_gamma   90.00
#
_symmetry.space_group_name_H-M   'P 1'
#
loop_
_entity.id
_entity.type
_entity.pdbx_description
1 polymer ?
#
loop_
_entity_poly.entity_id
_entity_poly.type
_entity_poly.pdbx_seq_one_letter_code
_entity_poly.pdbx_strand_id
1 'polypeptide(L)'
;VALLVASVLGIAACGENIFDVKWVNPNLQTVLLYSLTRPDLNVPSGYDFVNRVPVEIQEAGATGSWDLLVDMRDGQLVFIPPRALGIDSDVMVLPMPGMSFDEVLEAPEDSTLYIKDQPIPAEVGTTYILRTHEGQSDFGIPCVFWGKFETTEVHPAAETVVFIYDVSPLCDDRGLVPTG
;
A
#
# COMPACT_ATOMS: atom_id res chain seq x y z
N VAL A 1 63.71 -20.90 -11.84
CA VAL A 1 62.31 -21.24 -12.18
C VAL A 1 61.46 -20.78 -11.01
N ALA A 2 60.76 -19.66 -11.15
CA ALA A 2 59.96 -19.04 -10.11
C ALA A 2 58.53 -19.60 -10.18
N LEU A 3 58.03 -20.16 -9.09
CA LEU A 3 56.63 -20.57 -8.96
C LEU A 3 55.90 -19.48 -8.17
N LEU A 4 55.14 -18.64 -8.88
CA LEU A 4 54.19 -17.71 -8.29
C LEU A 4 52.95 -18.51 -7.86
N VAL A 5 52.78 -18.69 -6.55
CA VAL A 5 51.54 -19.23 -5.97
C VAL A 5 50.59 -18.04 -5.79
N ALA A 6 49.61 -17.92 -6.68
CA ALA A 6 48.53 -16.98 -6.55
C ALA A 6 47.54 -17.49 -5.49
N SER A 7 47.67 -16.98 -4.27
CA SER A 7 46.71 -17.21 -3.19
C SER A 7 45.41 -16.46 -3.49
N VAL A 8 44.42 -17.17 -4.05
CA VAL A 8 43.04 -16.70 -4.10
C VAL A 8 42.50 -16.73 -2.67
N LEU A 9 42.48 -15.57 -2.01
CA LEU A 9 41.72 -15.37 -0.79
C LEU A 9 40.24 -15.43 -1.16
N GLY A 10 39.68 -16.64 -1.11
CA GLY A 10 38.23 -16.83 -1.09
C GLY A 10 37.70 -16.22 0.19
N ILE A 11 37.01 -15.09 0.05
CA ILE A 11 36.26 -14.49 1.15
C ILE A 11 35.04 -15.39 1.35
N ALA A 12 35.15 -16.36 2.27
CA ALA A 12 34.00 -17.04 2.82
C ALA A 12 33.26 -16.04 3.73
N ALA A 13 32.36 -15.25 3.14
CA ALA A 13 31.33 -14.54 3.88
C ALA A 13 30.28 -15.57 4.33
N CYS A 14 30.61 -16.30 5.39
CA CYS A 14 29.65 -17.17 6.07
C CYS A 14 28.67 -16.29 6.85
N GLY A 15 27.40 -16.30 6.46
CA GLY A 15 26.33 -16.35 7.46
C GLY A 15 25.31 -15.20 7.49
N GLU A 16 25.39 -14.18 6.64
CA GLU A 16 24.27 -13.26 6.46
C GLU A 16 23.81 -13.34 5.02
N ASN A 17 22.60 -13.85 4.83
CA ASN A 17 21.94 -13.82 3.55
C ASN A 17 21.66 -12.35 3.22
N ILE A 18 22.45 -11.75 2.32
CA ILE A 18 22.27 -10.37 1.86
C ILE A 18 20.92 -10.15 1.14
N PHE A 19 20.14 -11.21 0.93
CA PHE A 19 18.77 -11.18 0.42
C PHE A 19 17.71 -11.26 1.54
N ASP A 20 18.12 -11.31 2.82
CA ASP A 20 17.21 -11.34 3.96
C ASP A 20 16.69 -9.92 4.25
N VAL A 21 15.75 -9.47 3.42
CA VAL A 21 15.04 -8.21 3.62
C VAL A 21 14.32 -8.31 4.97
N LYS A 22 14.59 -7.36 5.86
CA LYS A 22 13.95 -7.29 7.19
C LYS A 22 13.18 -6.00 7.31
N TRP A 23 11.95 -6.11 7.78
CA TRP A 23 11.18 -4.95 8.19
C TRP A 23 11.51 -4.61 9.64
N VAL A 24 12.49 -3.71 9.83
CA VAL A 24 13.03 -3.37 11.15
C VAL A 24 12.39 -2.11 11.73
N ASN A 25 12.10 -1.11 10.88
CA ASN A 25 11.54 0.17 11.33
C ASN A 25 10.25 0.47 10.57
N PRO A 26 9.26 1.10 11.24
CA PRO A 26 8.07 1.57 10.56
C PRO A 26 8.46 2.71 9.59
N ASN A 27 7.80 2.75 8.44
CA ASN A 27 7.95 3.82 7.45
C ASN A 27 6.61 4.55 7.27
N LEU A 28 6.16 5.15 8.37
CA LEU A 28 4.89 5.88 8.41
C LEU A 28 4.92 7.09 7.47
N GLN A 29 3.93 7.16 6.60
CA GLN A 29 3.72 8.26 5.66
C GLN A 29 2.35 8.88 5.89
N THR A 30 2.24 10.20 5.75
CA THR A 30 0.97 10.92 5.73
C THR A 30 0.64 11.30 4.28
N VAL A 31 -0.57 10.98 3.84
CA VAL A 31 -1.04 11.23 2.48
C VAL A 31 -2.29 12.09 2.52
N LEU A 32 -2.36 13.07 1.61
CA LEU A 32 -3.54 13.86 1.30
C LEU A 32 -3.98 13.51 -0.13
N LEU A 33 -5.21 13.04 -0.28
CA LEU A 33 -5.84 12.83 -1.58
C LEU A 33 -7.06 13.72 -1.77
N TYR A 34 -7.31 14.06 -3.01
CA TYR A 34 -8.43 14.86 -3.48
C TYR A 34 -9.46 13.96 -4.14
N SER A 35 -10.74 14.25 -3.96
CA SER A 35 -11.79 13.54 -4.67
C SER A 35 -11.65 13.71 -6.18
N LEU A 36 -11.85 12.64 -6.93
CA LEU A 36 -11.91 12.64 -8.39
C LEU A 36 -13.02 13.57 -8.95
N THR A 37 -14.08 13.83 -8.18
CA THR A 37 -15.16 14.77 -8.56
C THR A 37 -14.73 16.24 -8.59
N ARG A 38 -13.57 16.58 -8.01
CA ARG A 38 -13.11 17.96 -8.01
C ARG A 38 -12.79 18.42 -9.44
N PRO A 39 -13.07 19.69 -9.78
CA PRO A 39 -12.73 20.24 -11.09
C PRO A 39 -11.24 20.60 -11.23
N ASP A 40 -10.45 20.48 -10.16
CA ASP A 40 -9.05 20.85 -10.16
C ASP A 40 -8.22 19.86 -10.99
N LEU A 41 -7.43 20.38 -11.92
CA LEU A 41 -6.47 19.57 -12.68
C LEU A 41 -5.15 19.46 -11.92
N ASN A 42 -4.42 18.35 -12.10
CA ASN A 42 -3.09 18.12 -11.50
C ASN A 42 -3.08 17.99 -9.97
N VAL A 43 -4.15 17.46 -9.39
CA VAL A 43 -4.18 17.06 -7.97
C VAL A 43 -4.25 15.54 -7.85
N PRO A 44 -3.57 14.94 -6.86
CA PRO A 44 -3.58 13.50 -6.72
C PRO A 44 -4.91 13.02 -6.14
N SER A 45 -5.60 12.18 -6.90
CA SER A 45 -6.85 11.56 -6.50
C SER A 45 -6.68 10.10 -6.12
N GLY A 46 -5.56 9.48 -6.50
CA GLY A 46 -5.22 8.11 -6.10
C GLY A 46 -3.84 7.98 -5.47
N TYR A 47 -3.55 6.77 -5.02
CA TYR A 47 -2.27 6.42 -4.41
C TYR A 47 -1.81 5.02 -4.83
N ASP A 48 -0.51 4.91 -5.08
CA ASP A 48 0.20 3.67 -5.33
C ASP A 48 1.07 3.36 -4.11
N PHE A 49 0.70 2.31 -3.38
CA PHE A 49 1.36 1.89 -2.15
C PHE A 49 2.60 1.05 -2.42
N VAL A 50 2.70 0.40 -3.60
CA VAL A 50 3.90 -0.32 -4.03
C VAL A 50 5.03 0.68 -4.23
N ASN A 51 4.79 1.71 -5.04
CA ASN A 51 5.78 2.73 -5.36
C ASN A 51 5.82 3.88 -4.34
N ARG A 52 4.87 3.92 -3.40
CA ARG A 52 4.72 4.94 -2.36
C ARG A 52 4.60 6.35 -2.93
N VAL A 53 3.77 6.49 -3.96
CA VAL A 53 3.58 7.77 -4.66
C VAL A 53 2.11 8.11 -4.83
N PRO A 54 1.75 9.41 -4.71
CA PRO A 54 0.43 9.87 -5.11
C PRO A 54 0.30 9.80 -6.64
N VAL A 55 -0.88 9.43 -7.11
CA VAL A 55 -1.20 9.27 -8.53
C VAL A 55 -2.30 10.25 -8.92
N GLU A 56 -2.06 10.99 -9.99
CA GLU A 56 -3.08 11.82 -10.61
C GLU A 56 -3.96 10.95 -11.52
N ILE A 57 -5.22 10.80 -11.13
CA ILE A 57 -6.24 10.11 -11.93
C ILE A 57 -7.27 11.16 -12.34
N GLN A 58 -7.46 11.35 -13.64
CA GLN A 58 -8.38 12.36 -14.18
C GLN A 58 -9.74 11.79 -14.59
N GLU A 59 -9.85 10.47 -14.76
CA GLU A 59 -11.08 9.80 -15.18
C GLU A 59 -11.28 8.48 -14.45
N ALA A 60 -12.53 8.15 -14.10
CA ALA A 60 -12.94 7.02 -13.25
C ALA A 60 -12.78 5.62 -13.90
N GLY A 61 -11.86 5.47 -14.85
CA GLY A 61 -11.52 4.22 -15.49
C GLY A 61 -10.11 4.24 -16.08
N ALA A 62 -9.30 5.24 -15.71
CA ALA A 62 -7.94 5.35 -16.21
C ALA A 62 -7.12 4.13 -15.76
N THR A 63 -6.56 3.44 -16.74
CA THR A 63 -5.67 2.30 -16.52
C THR A 63 -4.33 2.78 -15.98
N GLY A 64 -3.75 2.05 -15.03
CA GLY A 64 -2.45 2.35 -14.45
C GLY A 64 -2.20 1.52 -13.19
N SER A 65 -1.03 1.70 -12.59
CA SER A 65 -0.66 1.09 -11.31
C SER A 65 -1.05 2.03 -10.17
N TRP A 66 -2.09 1.67 -9.42
CA TRP A 66 -2.54 2.36 -8.22
C TRP A 66 -3.46 1.42 -7.43
N ASP A 67 -3.59 1.65 -6.13
CA ASP A 67 -4.33 0.76 -5.24
C ASP A 67 -5.64 1.38 -4.74
N LEU A 68 -5.66 2.70 -4.54
CA LEU A 68 -6.83 3.41 -4.04
C LEU A 68 -7.01 4.73 -4.79
N LEU A 69 -8.28 5.08 -5.02
CA LEU A 69 -8.75 6.37 -5.48
C LEU A 69 -9.69 6.95 -4.42
N VAL A 70 -9.72 8.27 -4.24
CA VAL A 70 -10.73 8.98 -3.44
C VAL A 70 -11.78 9.60 -4.37
N ASP A 71 -13.04 9.44 -3.99
CA ASP A 71 -14.17 9.99 -4.74
C ASP A 71 -15.31 10.40 -3.80
N MET A 72 -16.22 11.26 -4.28
CA MET A 72 -17.41 11.71 -3.55
C MET A 72 -18.63 10.96 -4.10
N ARG A 73 -19.25 10.11 -3.27
CA ARG A 73 -20.44 9.34 -3.62
C ARG A 73 -21.55 9.63 -2.63
N ASP A 74 -22.69 10.07 -3.12
CA ASP A 74 -23.87 10.39 -2.31
C ASP A 74 -23.59 11.34 -1.12
N GLY A 75 -22.64 12.28 -1.31
CA GLY A 75 -22.23 13.25 -0.30
C GLY A 75 -21.22 12.72 0.73
N GLN A 76 -20.68 11.51 0.54
CA GLN A 76 -19.66 10.90 1.37
C GLN A 76 -18.38 10.65 0.57
N LEU A 77 -17.22 10.94 1.19
CA LEU A 77 -15.93 10.55 0.64
C LEU A 77 -15.70 9.05 0.84
N VAL A 78 -15.30 8.38 -0.23
CA VAL A 78 -15.07 6.94 -0.27
C VAL A 78 -13.72 6.64 -0.92
N PHE A 79 -13.10 5.56 -0.46
CA PHE A 79 -12.00 4.90 -1.15
C PHE A 79 -12.59 3.95 -2.21
N ILE A 80 -12.04 4.01 -3.42
CA ILE A 80 -12.44 3.17 -4.55
C ILE A 80 -11.25 2.31 -4.97
N PRO A 81 -11.32 0.98 -4.80
CA PRO A 81 -10.32 0.07 -5.36
C PRO A 81 -10.51 -0.06 -6.89
N PRO A 82 -9.46 -0.41 -7.66
CA PRO A 82 -9.54 -0.49 -9.13
C PRO A 82 -10.68 -1.36 -9.66
N ARG A 83 -10.97 -2.52 -9.04
CA ARG A 83 -12.03 -3.41 -9.55
C ARG A 83 -13.43 -2.83 -9.40
N ALA A 84 -13.65 -1.88 -8.50
CA ALA A 84 -14.92 -1.16 -8.40
C ALA A 84 -15.20 -0.30 -9.65
N LEU A 85 -14.15 -0.02 -10.45
CA LEU A 85 -14.21 0.66 -11.74
C LEU A 85 -14.09 -0.30 -12.93
N GLY A 86 -14.12 -1.61 -12.68
CA GLY A 86 -13.96 -2.64 -13.71
C GLY A 86 -12.52 -2.85 -14.20
N ILE A 87 -11.53 -2.31 -13.48
CA ILE A 87 -10.10 -2.50 -13.79
C ILE A 87 -9.63 -3.80 -13.14
N ASP A 88 -8.90 -4.62 -13.89
CA ASP A 88 -8.30 -5.85 -13.36
C ASP A 88 -7.16 -5.51 -12.40
N SER A 89 -7.25 -6.02 -11.17
CA SER A 89 -6.29 -5.72 -10.10
C SER A 89 -6.50 -6.69 -8.94
N ASP A 90 -5.43 -7.02 -8.23
CA ASP A 90 -5.49 -7.88 -7.05
C ASP A 90 -5.60 -7.13 -5.72
N VAL A 91 -5.87 -5.82 -5.77
CA VAL A 91 -6.08 -5.00 -4.58
C VAL A 91 -7.22 -5.54 -3.73
N MET A 92 -6.99 -5.60 -2.43
CA MET A 92 -7.99 -5.99 -1.43
C MET A 92 -7.94 -5.04 -0.24
N VAL A 93 -9.10 -4.62 0.26
CA VAL A 93 -9.18 -3.71 1.40
C VAL A 93 -10.16 -4.27 2.43
N LEU A 94 -9.76 -4.24 3.71
CA LEU A 94 -10.60 -4.66 4.82
C LEU A 94 -10.66 -3.54 5.86
N PRO A 95 -11.81 -2.86 6.03
CA PRO A 95 -12.03 -1.94 7.13
C PRO A 95 -12.03 -2.66 8.48
N MET A 96 -11.36 -2.09 9.48
CA MET A 96 -11.25 -2.58 10.85
C MET A 96 -11.84 -1.54 11.82
N PRO A 97 -13.16 -1.30 11.79
CA PRO A 97 -13.78 -0.27 12.60
C PRO A 97 -13.59 -0.56 14.10
N GLY A 98 -13.21 0.48 14.85
CA GLY A 98 -12.97 0.37 16.28
C GLY A 98 -11.62 -0.24 16.68
N MET A 99 -10.76 -0.59 15.71
CA MET A 99 -9.36 -0.93 15.98
C MET A 99 -8.45 0.24 15.60
N SER A 100 -7.55 0.61 16.52
CA SER A 100 -6.53 1.62 16.25
C SER A 100 -5.45 1.08 15.30
N PHE A 101 -4.73 1.99 14.65
CA PHE A 101 -3.64 1.62 13.75
C PHE A 101 -2.65 0.65 14.38
N ASP A 102 -2.27 0.86 15.65
CA ASP A 102 -1.29 0.04 16.36
C ASP A 102 -1.80 -1.34 16.77
N GLU A 103 -3.11 -1.53 16.91
CA GLU A 103 -3.71 -2.82 17.29
C GLU A 103 -3.80 -3.80 16.12
N VAL A 104 -3.73 -3.31 14.88
CA VAL A 104 -3.82 -4.13 13.68
C VAL A 104 -2.44 -4.67 13.31
N LEU A 105 -2.15 -5.89 13.74
CA LEU A 105 -0.79 -6.49 13.67
C LEU A 105 -0.57 -7.40 12.46
N GLU A 106 -1.62 -8.04 11.95
CA GLU A 106 -1.52 -9.04 10.88
C GLU A 106 -2.79 -9.01 10.03
N ALA A 107 -2.64 -9.13 8.72
CA ALA A 107 -3.75 -9.21 7.77
C ALA A 107 -4.43 -10.60 7.81
N PRO A 108 -5.76 -10.73 7.94
CA PRO A 108 -6.44 -12.04 7.90
C PRO A 108 -6.16 -12.85 6.62
N GLU A 109 -6.01 -14.17 6.73
CA GLU A 109 -5.84 -15.09 5.59
C GLU A 109 -7.08 -15.22 4.71
N ASP A 110 -8.26 -15.11 5.32
CA ASP A 110 -9.53 -15.32 4.62
C ASP A 110 -9.84 -14.15 3.68
N SER A 111 -9.49 -14.34 2.40
CA SER A 111 -9.69 -13.34 1.35
C SER A 111 -11.16 -13.02 1.07
N THR A 112 -12.13 -13.76 1.63
CA THR A 112 -13.56 -13.48 1.50
C THR A 112 -14.03 -12.33 2.39
N LEU A 113 -13.23 -11.95 3.40
CA LEU A 113 -13.51 -10.82 4.28
C LEU A 113 -13.26 -9.47 3.59
N TYR A 114 -12.45 -9.45 2.55
CA TYR A 114 -11.97 -8.22 1.93
C TYR A 114 -12.91 -7.71 0.84
N ILE A 115 -13.06 -6.39 0.81
CA ILE A 115 -13.74 -5.64 -0.23
C ILE A 115 -12.77 -5.46 -1.41
N LYS A 116 -13.25 -5.71 -2.62
CA LYS A 116 -12.42 -5.68 -3.85
C LYS A 116 -13.03 -4.81 -4.94
N ASP A 117 -14.35 -4.77 -5.03
CA ASP A 117 -15.12 -4.26 -6.16
C ASP A 117 -16.23 -3.28 -5.77
N GLN A 118 -16.18 -2.74 -4.54
CA GLN A 118 -17.16 -1.77 -4.04
C GLN A 118 -16.47 -0.55 -3.43
N PRO A 119 -17.09 0.64 -3.48
CA PRO A 119 -16.64 1.80 -2.73
C PRO A 119 -16.65 1.52 -1.22
N ILE A 120 -15.65 2.08 -0.53
CA ILE A 120 -15.42 1.86 0.90
C ILE A 120 -15.49 3.23 1.59
N PRO A 121 -16.38 3.42 2.58
CA PRO A 121 -16.42 4.64 3.37
C PRO A 121 -15.05 5.05 3.91
N ALA A 122 -14.64 6.31 3.68
CA ALA A 122 -13.48 6.90 4.35
C ALA A 122 -13.94 7.51 5.69
N GLU A 123 -13.79 6.75 6.79
CA GLU A 123 -14.29 7.13 8.11
C GLU A 123 -13.13 7.48 9.03
N VAL A 124 -13.17 8.68 9.62
CA VAL A 124 -12.13 9.15 10.55
C VAL A 124 -11.96 8.18 11.72
N GLY A 125 -10.70 7.84 12.02
CA GLY A 125 -10.32 6.91 13.08
C GLY A 125 -10.51 5.43 12.72
N THR A 126 -10.90 5.12 11.48
CA THR A 126 -10.95 3.74 11.00
C THR A 126 -9.61 3.33 10.41
N THR A 127 -9.10 2.19 10.88
CA THR A 127 -7.95 1.50 10.28
C THR A 127 -8.44 0.57 9.18
N TYR A 128 -7.67 0.45 8.11
CA TYR A 128 -7.94 -0.41 6.98
C TYR A 128 -6.70 -1.26 6.72
N ILE A 129 -6.91 -2.53 6.43
CA ILE A 129 -5.88 -3.44 5.94
C ILE A 129 -5.92 -3.40 4.41
N LEU A 130 -4.75 -3.33 3.78
CA LEU A 130 -4.58 -3.27 2.33
C LEU A 130 -3.68 -4.41 1.88
N ARG A 131 -4.11 -5.11 0.83
CA ARG A 131 -3.24 -5.87 -0.08
C ARG A 131 -3.09 -5.04 -1.35
N THR A 132 -1.86 -4.77 -1.77
CA THR A 132 -1.60 -3.98 -2.97
C THR A 132 -1.93 -4.76 -4.26
N HIS A 133 -1.92 -4.05 -5.38
CA HIS A 133 -1.72 -4.65 -6.69
C HIS A 133 -0.35 -5.36 -6.77
N GLU A 134 -0.16 -6.18 -7.81
CA GLU A 134 1.13 -6.83 -8.07
C GLU A 134 2.19 -5.77 -8.41
N GLY A 135 3.25 -5.76 -7.60
CA GLY A 135 4.41 -4.88 -7.74
C GLY A 135 5.70 -5.68 -7.90
N GLN A 136 6.82 -4.97 -8.08
CA GLN A 136 8.14 -5.60 -8.05
C GLN A 136 8.76 -5.49 -6.66
N SER A 137 9.22 -6.62 -6.12
CA SER A 137 10.12 -6.62 -4.97
C SER A 137 11.48 -5.99 -5.29
N ASP A 138 12.28 -5.74 -4.25
CA ASP A 138 13.66 -5.24 -4.37
C ASP A 138 14.57 -6.13 -5.25
N PHE A 139 14.16 -7.37 -5.51
CA PHE A 139 14.87 -8.33 -6.38
C PHE A 139 14.22 -8.50 -7.77
N GLY A 140 13.23 -7.66 -8.11
CA GLY A 140 12.53 -7.71 -9.40
C GLY A 140 11.56 -8.89 -9.55
N ILE A 141 11.25 -9.59 -8.46
CA ILE A 141 10.26 -10.67 -8.46
C ILE A 141 8.87 -10.06 -8.26
N PRO A 142 7.88 -10.39 -9.11
CA PRO A 142 6.51 -9.92 -8.94
C PRO A 142 5.89 -10.52 -7.69
N CYS A 143 5.26 -9.69 -6.86
CA CYS A 143 4.44 -10.13 -5.73
C CYS A 143 3.57 -8.99 -5.20
N VAL A 144 2.88 -9.23 -4.10
CA VAL A 144 2.08 -8.22 -3.42
C VAL A 144 2.67 -7.85 -2.07
N PHE A 145 2.25 -6.69 -1.59
CA PHE A 145 2.60 -6.20 -0.27
C PHE A 145 1.35 -6.02 0.57
N TRP A 146 1.49 -6.27 1.85
CA TRP A 146 0.46 -6.00 2.83
C TRP A 146 0.80 -4.76 3.64
N GLY A 147 -0.23 -3.99 3.95
CA GLY A 147 -0.09 -2.78 4.73
C GLY A 147 -1.38 -2.43 5.44
N LYS A 148 -1.31 -1.32 6.17
CA LYS A 148 -2.47 -0.72 6.82
C LYS A 148 -2.42 0.78 6.69
N PHE A 149 -3.59 1.40 6.67
CA PHE A 149 -3.75 2.84 6.69
C PHE A 149 -4.87 3.23 7.66
N GLU A 150 -4.76 4.39 8.30
CA GLU A 150 -5.82 4.97 9.13
C GLU A 150 -6.23 6.31 8.56
N THR A 151 -7.54 6.50 8.37
CA THR A 151 -8.08 7.79 7.96
C THR A 151 -8.05 8.75 9.13
N THR A 152 -7.21 9.78 9.06
CA THR A 152 -7.02 10.74 10.15
C THR A 152 -7.91 11.96 10.01
N GLU A 153 -8.20 12.40 8.78
CA GLU A 153 -9.07 13.54 8.51
C GLU A 153 -9.91 13.31 7.25
N VAL A 154 -11.16 13.78 7.28
CA VAL A 154 -12.07 13.79 6.14
C VAL A 154 -12.72 15.17 6.09
N HIS A 155 -12.57 15.86 4.96
CA HIS A 155 -13.08 17.22 4.76
C HIS A 155 -14.08 17.23 3.60
N PRO A 156 -15.38 16.94 3.83
CA PRO A 156 -16.35 16.86 2.73
C PRO A 156 -16.49 18.15 1.92
N ALA A 157 -16.42 19.31 2.57
CA ALA A 157 -16.49 20.60 1.89
C ALA A 157 -15.26 20.91 1.02
N ALA A 158 -14.10 20.36 1.40
CA ALA A 158 -12.88 20.44 0.60
C ALA A 158 -12.69 19.19 -0.28
N GLU A 159 -13.62 18.23 -0.26
CA GLU A 159 -13.53 16.96 -0.96
C GLU A 159 -12.14 16.29 -0.84
N THR A 160 -11.59 16.26 0.38
CA THR A 160 -10.25 15.68 0.65
C THR A 160 -10.28 14.68 1.79
N VAL A 161 -9.36 13.70 1.70
CA VAL A 161 -9.10 12.71 2.74
C VAL A 161 -7.61 12.74 3.09
N VAL A 162 -7.31 12.71 4.38
CA VAL A 162 -5.96 12.54 4.92
C VAL A 162 -5.91 11.19 5.63
N PHE A 163 -4.85 10.44 5.36
CA PHE A 163 -4.57 9.19 6.07
C PHE A 163 -3.09 9.03 6.36
N ILE A 164 -2.78 8.25 7.38
CA ILE A 164 -1.43 7.70 7.59
C ILE A 164 -1.40 6.26 7.11
N TYR A 165 -0.23 5.78 6.68
CA TYR A 165 -0.08 4.39 6.30
C TYR A 165 1.32 3.85 6.56
N ASP A 166 1.41 2.52 6.63
CA ASP A 166 2.66 1.78 6.44
C ASP A 166 2.40 0.51 5.64
N VAL A 167 3.40 0.08 4.88
CA VAL A 167 3.37 -1.13 4.05
C VAL A 167 4.62 -1.92 4.29
N SER A 168 4.46 -3.21 4.52
CA SER A 168 5.57 -4.15 4.66
C SER A 168 6.40 -4.16 3.37
N PRO A 169 7.74 -4.02 3.44
CA PRO A 169 8.60 -4.28 2.29
C PRO A 169 8.72 -5.79 2.00
N LEU A 170 8.15 -6.66 2.85
CA LEU A 170 8.26 -8.10 2.72
C LEU A 170 7.16 -8.63 1.79
N CYS A 171 7.63 -9.29 0.75
CA CYS A 171 6.83 -9.90 -0.31
C CYS A 171 5.92 -11.00 0.25
N ASP A 172 4.61 -10.92 -0.03
CA ASP A 172 3.55 -11.86 0.38
C ASP A 172 3.40 -12.07 1.92
N ASP A 173 4.11 -11.29 2.73
CA ASP A 173 4.05 -11.38 4.19
C ASP A 173 2.87 -10.57 4.75
N ARG A 174 2.05 -11.19 5.60
CA ARG A 174 0.83 -10.58 6.16
C ARG A 174 1.08 -9.76 7.43
N GLY A 175 2.31 -9.74 7.95
CA GLY A 175 2.66 -8.89 9.07
C GLY A 175 2.44 -7.43 8.72
N LEU A 176 1.85 -6.67 9.66
CA LEU A 176 1.52 -5.25 9.50
C LEU A 176 2.29 -4.36 10.48
N VAL A 177 3.28 -4.92 11.16
CA VAL A 177 4.21 -4.20 12.02
C VAL A 177 5.64 -4.72 11.81
N PRO A 178 6.65 -3.86 11.94
CA PRO A 178 8.05 -4.30 11.99
C PRO A 178 8.29 -5.28 13.13
N THR A 179 9.15 -6.28 12.91
CA THR A 179 9.49 -7.30 13.92
C THR A 179 10.89 -7.11 14.53
N GLY A 180 11.50 -5.94 14.30
CA GLY A 180 12.89 -5.61 14.64
C GLY A 180 13.10 -4.93 15.99
#